data_AF-A0A9D5IXT1-F1
#
_entry.id   AF-A0A9D5IXT1-F1
#
_cell.length_a   1.000
_cell.length_b   1.000
_cell.length_c   1.000
_cell.angle_alpha   90.00
_cell.angle_beta   90.00
_cell.angle_gamma   90.00
#
_symmetry.space_group_name_H-M   'P 1'
#
loop_
_entity.id
_entity.type
_entity.pdbx_description
1 polymer ?
#
loop_
_entity_poly.entity_id
_entity_poly.type
_entity_poly.pdbx_seq_one_letter_code
_entity_poly.pdbx_strand_id
1 'polypeptide(L)'
;RVRGGSDDHNVIRLFGNALFTAMMSILFSTTLMDTLNGYKAFRRGVVSGYRPHAHGFDVEIEITARAIAGRYSTSEVPTHENKRAGGKMKSHAIIDGFQILRACLREGIRYRVRQLFRCLPKQQPSA
;
A
#
# COMPACT_ATOMS: atom_id res chain seq x y z
N ARG A 1 16.57 -9.40 5.69
CA ARG A 1 15.11 -9.29 5.97
C ARG A 1 14.47 -10.58 5.49
N VAL A 2 13.77 -11.28 6.38
CA VAL A 2 12.99 -12.48 6.01
C VAL A 2 11.70 -12.01 5.33
N ARG A 3 11.31 -12.65 4.22
CA ARG A 3 10.02 -12.40 3.59
C ARG A 3 8.99 -13.39 4.11
N GLY A 4 7.73 -12.96 4.16
CA GLY A 4 6.61 -13.86 4.38
C GLY A 4 6.42 -14.84 3.22
N GLY A 5 5.50 -15.77 3.40
CA GLY A 5 5.16 -16.81 2.43
C GLY A 5 3.67 -17.10 2.43
N SER A 6 3.21 -17.92 1.49
CA SER A 6 1.82 -18.34 1.42
C SER A 6 1.69 -19.58 0.56
N ASP A 7 0.88 -20.53 1.01
CA ASP A 7 0.65 -21.79 0.29
C ASP A 7 -0.32 -21.64 -0.90
N ASP A 8 -1.09 -20.53 -0.94
CA ASP A 8 -2.16 -20.28 -1.91
C ASP A 8 -1.76 -19.33 -3.05
N HIS A 9 -0.48 -19.00 -3.16
CA HIS A 9 0.02 -18.11 -4.20
C HIS A 9 0.23 -18.84 -5.52
N ASN A 10 -0.30 -18.25 -6.60
CA ASN A 10 0.08 -18.62 -7.96
C ASN A 10 1.12 -17.62 -8.50
N VAL A 11 1.78 -17.97 -9.61
CA VAL A 11 2.84 -17.16 -10.23
C VAL A 11 2.35 -15.74 -10.55
N ILE A 12 1.12 -15.59 -11.03
CA ILE A 12 0.52 -14.30 -11.39
C ILE A 12 0.38 -13.41 -10.15
N ARG A 13 -0.08 -13.96 -9.02
CA ARG A 13 -0.27 -13.23 -7.77
C ARG A 13 1.07 -12.85 -7.14
N LEU A 14 2.05 -13.74 -7.17
CA LEU A 14 3.42 -13.45 -6.70
C LEU A 14 4.02 -12.30 -7.50
N PHE A 15 3.91 -12.37 -8.83
CA PHE A 15 4.39 -11.33 -9.71
C PHE A 15 3.66 -10.01 -9.47
N GLY A 16 2.32 -10.03 -9.41
CA GLY A 16 1.50 -8.85 -9.14
C GLY A 16 1.87 -8.19 -7.81
N ASN A 17 1.96 -8.96 -6.73
CA ASN A 17 2.34 -8.41 -5.43
C ASN A 17 3.76 -7.81 -5.45
N ALA A 18 4.72 -8.49 -6.07
CA ALA A 18 6.07 -7.98 -6.21
C ALA A 18 6.11 -6.67 -7.02
N LEU A 19 5.35 -6.60 -8.11
CA LEU A 19 5.20 -5.39 -8.93
C LEU A 19 4.63 -4.22 -8.12
N PHE A 20 3.48 -4.42 -7.47
CA PHE A 20 2.83 -3.36 -6.70
C PHE A 20 3.65 -2.93 -5.48
N THR A 21 4.33 -3.88 -4.83
CA THR A 21 5.25 -3.59 -3.72
C THR A 21 6.44 -2.76 -4.19
N ALA A 22 7.03 -3.10 -5.33
CA ALA A 22 8.11 -2.30 -5.94
C ALA A 22 7.62 -0.90 -6.32
N MET A 23 6.46 -0.79 -6.96
CA MET A 23 5.87 0.49 -7.33
C MET A 23 5.64 1.39 -6.11
N MET A 24 5.04 0.87 -5.05
CA MET A 24 4.80 1.64 -3.83
C MET A 24 6.11 2.04 -3.13
N SER A 25 7.07 1.13 -3.06
CA SER A 25 8.41 1.43 -2.51
C SER A 25 9.08 2.59 -3.26
N ILE A 26 9.04 2.54 -4.61
CA ILE A 26 9.58 3.60 -5.46
C ILE A 26 8.79 4.90 -5.29
N LEU A 27 7.47 4.88 -5.39
CA LEU A 27 6.63 6.08 -5.37
C LEU A 27 6.69 6.81 -4.02
N PHE A 28 6.85 6.08 -2.92
CA PHE A 28 6.89 6.67 -1.59
C PHE A 28 8.30 6.84 -1.03
N SER A 29 9.35 6.44 -1.77
CA SER A 29 10.74 6.42 -1.30
C SER A 29 10.88 5.66 0.04
N THR A 30 10.29 4.47 0.11
CA THR A 30 10.34 3.59 1.28
C THR A 30 10.66 2.16 0.86
N THR A 31 10.90 1.28 1.83
CA THR A 31 11.17 -0.14 1.57
C THR A 31 10.07 -0.99 2.16
N LEU A 32 9.12 -1.40 1.32
CA LEU A 32 8.05 -2.34 1.66
C LEU A 32 8.44 -3.75 1.21
N MET A 33 8.04 -4.78 1.95
CA MET A 33 8.22 -6.18 1.55
C MET A 33 6.92 -6.82 1.05
N ASP A 34 5.77 -6.35 1.54
CA ASP A 34 4.47 -6.86 1.11
C ASP A 34 3.37 -5.80 1.27
N THR A 35 3.04 -5.14 0.17
CA THR A 35 2.02 -4.08 0.21
C THR A 35 0.61 -4.65 0.26
N LEU A 36 0.33 -5.75 -0.46
CA LEU A 36 -1.03 -6.27 -0.61
C LEU A 36 -1.49 -7.19 0.53
N ASN A 37 -0.62 -7.49 1.49
CA ASN A 37 -1.04 -8.21 2.68
C ASN A 37 -2.03 -7.37 3.50
N GLY A 38 -3.25 -7.88 3.64
CA GLY A 38 -4.32 -7.27 4.43
C GLY A 38 -4.25 -7.54 5.92
N TYR A 39 -3.31 -8.38 6.39
CA TYR A 39 -3.08 -8.59 7.82
C TYR A 39 -2.25 -7.44 8.42
N LYS A 40 -2.87 -6.27 8.52
CA LYS A 40 -2.25 -5.04 9.05
C LYS A 40 -2.89 -4.65 10.38
N ALA A 41 -2.06 -4.22 11.32
CA ALA A 41 -2.49 -3.70 12.62
C ALA A 41 -2.14 -2.21 12.75
N PHE A 42 -3.06 -1.43 13.30
CA PHE A 42 -2.91 0.01 13.44
C PHE A 42 -3.27 0.48 14.84
N ARG A 43 -2.56 1.48 15.36
CA ARG A 43 -3.03 2.23 16.53
C ARG A 43 -4.28 3.02 16.15
N ARG A 44 -5.25 3.15 17.08
CA ARG A 44 -6.50 3.89 16.85
C ARG A 44 -6.28 5.29 16.26
N GLY A 45 -5.26 6.02 16.73
CA GLY A 45 -4.95 7.37 16.22
C GLY A 45 -4.57 7.42 14.74
N VAL A 46 -3.98 6.35 14.19
CA VAL A 46 -3.57 6.29 12.77
C VAL A 46 -4.79 6.20 11.84
N VAL A 47 -5.81 5.47 12.27
CA VAL A 47 -7.04 5.23 11.50
C VAL A 47 -8.19 6.15 11.91
N SER A 48 -8.00 6.97 12.95
CA SER A 48 -9.00 7.95 13.36
C SER A 48 -9.27 8.95 12.21
N GLY A 49 -10.53 9.06 11.80
CA GLY A 49 -10.92 9.89 10.65
C GLY A 49 -10.45 9.35 9.29
N TYR A 50 -10.02 8.09 9.20
CA TYR A 50 -9.85 7.42 7.91
C TYR A 50 -11.21 7.08 7.31
N ARG A 51 -11.45 7.58 6.09
CA ARG A 51 -12.62 7.25 5.28
C ARG A 51 -12.10 6.69 3.95
N PRO A 52 -12.13 5.37 3.74
CA PRO A 52 -11.61 4.76 2.53
C PRO A 52 -12.44 5.21 1.32
N HIS A 53 -11.74 5.52 0.21
CA HIS A 53 -12.36 5.72 -1.10
C HIS A 53 -12.23 4.47 -1.98
N ALA A 54 -11.38 3.53 -1.57
CA ALA A 54 -11.23 2.21 -2.18
C ALA A 54 -12.55 1.41 -2.17
N HIS A 55 -12.75 0.63 -3.23
CA HIS A 55 -13.95 -0.19 -3.43
C HIS A 55 -13.67 -1.70 -3.43
N GLY A 56 -12.42 -2.10 -3.21
CA GLY A 56 -12.04 -3.50 -3.11
C GLY A 56 -10.64 -3.67 -2.51
N PHE A 57 -9.81 -4.49 -3.16
CA PHE A 57 -8.44 -4.79 -2.71
C PHE A 57 -7.49 -3.59 -2.81
N ASP A 58 -7.90 -2.51 -3.48
CA ASP A 58 -7.13 -1.26 -3.55
C ASP A 58 -7.08 -0.50 -2.21
N VAL A 59 -7.88 -0.91 -1.22
CA VAL A 59 -7.84 -0.37 0.16
C VAL A 59 -6.47 -0.56 0.80
N GLU A 60 -5.78 -1.66 0.48
CA GLU A 60 -4.45 -1.96 1.02
C GLU A 60 -3.41 -0.94 0.56
N ILE A 61 -3.56 -0.45 -0.66
CA ILE A 61 -2.73 0.63 -1.20
C ILE A 61 -3.06 1.94 -0.50
N GLU A 62 -4.35 2.28 -0.38
CA GLU A 62 -4.79 3.56 0.19
C GLU A 62 -4.37 3.70 1.66
N ILE A 63 -4.57 2.68 2.49
CA ILE A 63 -4.24 2.73 3.91
C ILE A 63 -2.72 2.79 4.13
N THR A 64 -1.95 2.04 3.33
CA THR A 64 -0.48 2.05 3.38
C THR A 64 0.06 3.41 2.92
N ALA A 65 -0.46 3.96 1.83
CA ALA A 65 -0.11 5.29 1.34
C ALA A 65 -0.39 6.37 2.39
N ARG A 66 -1.55 6.31 3.06
CA ARG A 66 -1.92 7.25 4.12
C ARG A 66 -1.01 7.14 5.33
N ALA A 67 -0.64 5.92 5.73
CA ALA A 67 0.29 5.69 6.83
C ALA A 67 1.66 6.33 6.54
N ILE A 68 2.19 6.13 5.33
CA ILE A 68 3.47 6.72 4.92
C ILE A 68 3.37 8.24 4.78
N ALA A 69 2.33 8.75 4.12
CA ALA A 69 2.12 10.18 3.94
C ALA A 69 1.96 10.93 5.28
N GLY A 70 1.34 10.27 6.26
CA GLY A 70 1.21 10.74 7.64
C GLY A 70 2.49 10.62 8.48
N ARG A 71 3.59 10.09 7.92
CA ARG A 71 4.88 9.87 8.61
C ARG A 71 4.77 9.00 9.85
N TYR A 72 3.81 8.07 9.87
CA TYR A 72 3.72 7.11 10.95
C TYR A 72 4.88 6.11 10.87
N SER A 73 5.34 5.63 12.04
CA SER A 73 6.29 4.54 12.11
C SER A 73 5.61 3.25 11.66
N THR A 74 6.19 2.60 10.66
CA THR A 74 5.70 1.32 10.11
C THR A 74 6.77 0.25 10.29
N SER A 75 6.34 -0.99 10.51
CA SER A 75 7.21 -2.16 10.61
C SER A 75 6.47 -3.36 10.03
N GLU A 76 7.22 -4.24 9.38
CA GLU A 76 6.67 -5.43 8.74
C GLU A 76 7.22 -6.67 9.43
N VAL A 77 6.31 -7.55 9.84
CA VAL A 77 6.63 -8.82 10.48
C VAL A 77 6.37 -9.92 9.44
N PRO A 78 7.36 -10.79 9.13
CA PRO A 78 7.18 -11.89 8.21
C PRO A 78 6.08 -12.82 8.73
N THR A 79 5.12 -13.15 7.86
CA THR A 79 4.02 -14.08 8.17
C THR A 79 3.90 -15.13 7.07
N HIS A 80 3.42 -16.31 7.41
CA HIS A 80 3.09 -17.37 6.45
C HIS A 80 1.59 -17.55 6.39
N GLU A 81 1.00 -17.33 5.22
CA GLU A 81 -0.43 -17.54 4.99
C GLU A 81 -0.67 -19.01 4.64
N ASN A 82 -1.27 -19.74 5.58
CA ASN A 82 -1.61 -21.14 5.36
C ASN A 82 -2.68 -21.30 4.28
N LYS A 83 -2.69 -22.48 3.65
CA LYS A 83 -3.76 -22.88 2.73
C LYS A 83 -5.14 -22.65 3.34
N ARG A 84 -6.03 -22.02 2.57
CA ARG A 84 -7.39 -21.75 2.98
C ARG A 84 -8.15 -23.04 3.34
N ALA A 85 -8.74 -23.06 4.54
CA ALA A 85 -9.55 -24.19 5.01
C ALA A 85 -10.82 -24.43 4.18
N GLY A 86 -11.38 -23.38 3.56
CA GLY A 86 -12.53 -23.50 2.67
C GLY A 86 -13.00 -22.17 2.06
N GLY A 87 -13.88 -22.25 1.06
CA GLY A 87 -14.45 -21.09 0.36
C GLY A 87 -13.70 -20.73 -0.94
N LYS A 88 -14.37 -19.95 -1.80
CA LYS A 88 -13.83 -19.55 -3.12
C LYS A 88 -13.00 -18.28 -3.02
N MET A 89 -12.00 -18.16 -3.89
CA MET A 89 -11.23 -16.92 -4.06
C MET A 89 -12.15 -15.82 -4.57
N LYS A 90 -12.17 -14.68 -3.89
CA LYS A 90 -13.00 -13.52 -4.27
C LYS A 90 -12.27 -12.52 -5.15
N SER A 91 -10.93 -12.61 -5.19
CA SER A 91 -10.10 -11.72 -5.98
C SER A 91 -9.95 -12.21 -7.42
N HIS A 92 -10.19 -11.30 -8.37
CA HIS A 92 -9.92 -11.49 -9.78
C HIS A 92 -8.62 -10.79 -10.16
N ALA A 93 -7.55 -11.57 -10.37
CA ALA A 93 -6.18 -11.06 -10.50
C ALA A 93 -6.02 -9.92 -11.53
N ILE A 94 -6.74 -9.98 -12.66
CA ILE A 94 -6.64 -8.96 -13.71
C ILE A 94 -7.48 -7.72 -13.38
N ILE A 95 -8.76 -7.91 -13.03
CA ILE A 95 -9.70 -6.81 -12.76
C ILE A 95 -9.27 -6.04 -11.50
N ASP A 96 -9.02 -6.75 -10.41
CA ASP A 96 -8.55 -6.15 -9.16
C ASP A 96 -7.12 -5.64 -9.31
N GLY A 97 -6.27 -6.34 -10.07
CA GLY A 97 -4.92 -5.89 -10.38
C GLY A 97 -4.90 -4.52 -11.06
N PHE A 98 -5.82 -4.25 -11.99
CA PHE A 98 -5.93 -2.94 -12.62
C PHE A 98 -6.43 -1.86 -11.65
N GLN A 99 -7.37 -2.18 -10.76
CA GLN A 99 -7.83 -1.25 -9.71
C GLN A 99 -6.69 -0.90 -8.75
N ILE A 100 -5.94 -1.90 -8.30
CA ILE A 100 -4.75 -1.74 -7.46
C ILE A 100 -3.70 -0.88 -8.16
N LEU A 101 -3.43 -1.14 -9.45
CA LEU A 101 -2.48 -0.36 -10.24
C LEU A 101 -2.87 1.13 -10.27
N ARG A 102 -4.14 1.44 -10.54
CA ARG A 102 -4.65 2.81 -10.56
C ARG A 102 -4.53 3.46 -9.18
N ALA A 103 -4.77 2.73 -8.10
CA ALA A 103 -4.59 3.23 -6.75
C ALA A 103 -3.11 3.53 -6.43
N CYS A 104 -2.17 2.65 -6.80
CA CYS A 104 -0.73 2.88 -6.64
C CYS A 104 -0.31 4.19 -7.31
N LEU A 105 -0.70 4.38 -8.57
CA LEU A 105 -0.38 5.58 -9.33
C LEU A 105 -1.05 6.82 -8.73
N ARG A 106 -2.35 6.76 -8.44
CA ARG A 106 -3.10 7.88 -7.87
C ARG A 106 -2.50 8.36 -6.56
N GLU A 107 -2.29 7.46 -5.61
CA GLU A 107 -1.77 7.82 -4.29
C GLU A 107 -0.29 8.20 -4.33
N GLY A 108 0.51 7.50 -5.14
CA GLY A 108 1.93 7.80 -5.31
C GLY A 108 2.18 9.16 -5.98
N ILE A 109 1.45 9.48 -7.04
CA ILE A 109 1.55 10.79 -7.72
C ILE A 109 1.09 11.90 -6.77
N ARG A 110 -0.06 11.74 -6.08
CA ARG A 110 -0.52 12.70 -5.07
C ARG A 110 0.53 12.95 -3.99
N TYR A 111 1.16 11.89 -3.50
CA TYR A 111 2.23 11.99 -2.51
C TYR A 111 3.43 12.77 -3.06
N ARG A 112 3.94 12.42 -4.25
CA ARG A 112 5.09 13.08 -4.89
C ARG A 112 4.84 14.56 -5.15
N VAL A 113 3.68 14.90 -5.70
CA VAL A 113 3.26 16.28 -5.95
C VAL A 113 3.21 17.08 -4.64
N ARG A 114 2.62 16.52 -3.58
CA ARG A 114 2.62 17.17 -2.26
C ARG A 114 4.03 17.36 -1.69
N GLN A 115 4.92 16.38 -1.86
CA GLN A 115 6.32 16.53 -1.43
C GLN A 115 7.02 17.64 -2.21
N LEU A 116 6.79 17.75 -3.52
CA LEU A 116 7.37 18.81 -4.34
C LEU A 116 6.96 20.20 -3.83
N PHE A 117 5.65 20.43 -3.61
CA PHE A 117 5.16 21.70 -3.07
C PHE A 117 5.68 22.01 -1.67
N ARG A 118 5.98 20.98 -0.87
CA ARG A 118 6.56 21.16 0.46
C ARG A 118 8.02 21.61 0.43
N CYS A 119 8.77 21.22 -0.60
CA CYS A 119 10.17 21.61 -0.79
C CYS A 119 10.32 23.00 -1.42
N LEU A 120 9.25 23.62 -1.92
CA LEU A 120 9.32 24.99 -2.42
C LEU A 120 9.54 25.97 -1.25
N PRO A 121 10.46 26.95 -1.40
CA PRO A 121 10.65 27.97 -0.39
C PRO A 121 9.34 28.73 -0.19
N LYS A 122 8.87 28.81 1.06
CA LYS A 122 7.76 29.69 1.40
C LYS A 122 8.23 31.12 1.12
N GLN A 123 7.63 31.79 0.13
CA GLN A 123 7.82 33.23 -0.03
C GLN A 123 7.30 33.89 1.26
N GLN A 124 8.22 34.41 2.07
CA GLN A 124 7.85 35.28 3.18
C GLN A 124 7.37 36.60 2.56
N PRO A 125 6.15 37.08 2.90
CA PRO A 125 5.76 38.41 2.48
C PRO A 125 6.73 39.42 3.09
N SER A 126 7.38 40.20 2.23
CA SER A 126 8.14 41.39 2.62
C SER A 126 7.16 42.35 3.32
N ALA A 127 7.36 42.57 4.62
CA ALA A 127 6.74 43.70 5.32
C ALA A 127 7.43 45.00 4.93
#